data_AF-A0AAV2W032-F1
#
_entry.id   AF-A0AAV2W032-F1
#
_cell.length_a   1.000
_cell.length_b   1.000
_cell.length_c   1.000
_cell.angle_alpha   90.00
_cell.angle_beta   90.00
_cell.angle_gamma   90.00
#
_symmetry.space_group_name_H-M   'P 1'
#
loop_
_entity.id
_entity.type
_entity.pdbx_description
1 polymer ?
#
loop_
_entity_poly.entity_id
_entity_poly.type
_entity_poly.pdbx_seq_one_letter_code
_entity_poly.pdbx_strand_id
1 'polypeptide(L)'
;MLGQWKETFNGWDQEISEIDAKLREHHEFLRVVFEALRPKIKEQVSKGYVFHTCPSCGFESDRHSDKRDSLYESKCLVCGLNEQCIVIECTECDEGEVLYRGIAEAECSSCEHHHDGRQLLEKFIDSGAAYMAIKDGGDYPFPLNCGECMGYETVVEVADSQYLCTECFAVSIEYGVCGWCNDESTNLSEDSYWRGCEFCDGRADWDKD
;
A
#
# COMPACT_ATOMS: atom_id res chain seq x y z
N MET A 1 -9.70 -9.09 -32.56
CA MET A 1 -11.07 -9.66 -32.41
C MET A 1 -11.71 -9.39 -31.03
N LEU A 2 -11.10 -8.61 -30.13
CA LEU A 2 -11.58 -8.42 -28.74
C LEU A 2 -12.49 -7.17 -28.52
N GLY A 3 -12.59 -6.25 -29.48
CA GLY A 3 -13.36 -5.01 -29.30
C GLY A 3 -14.82 -5.07 -29.75
N GLN A 4 -15.20 -6.10 -30.51
CA GLN A 4 -16.47 -6.10 -31.26
C GLN A 4 -17.71 -6.31 -30.38
N TRP A 5 -17.52 -6.87 -29.18
CA TRP A 5 -18.59 -7.20 -28.24
C TRP A 5 -18.69 -6.22 -27.08
N LYS A 6 -17.75 -5.26 -27.00
CA LYS A 6 -17.64 -4.37 -25.85
C LYS A 6 -18.89 -3.51 -25.67
N GLU A 7 -19.43 -2.95 -26.76
CA GLU A 7 -20.67 -2.17 -26.70
C GLU A 7 -21.90 -3.05 -26.42
N THR A 8 -21.91 -4.29 -26.91
CA THR A 8 -23.02 -5.24 -26.71
C THR A 8 -23.16 -5.69 -25.25
N PHE A 9 -22.05 -5.92 -24.56
CA PHE A 9 -22.04 -6.41 -23.18
C PHE A 9 -21.86 -5.34 -22.11
N ASN A 10 -21.62 -4.08 -22.48
CA ASN A 10 -21.43 -2.98 -21.53
C ASN A 10 -22.59 -2.87 -20.51
N GLY A 11 -23.83 -3.10 -20.97
CA GLY A 11 -25.01 -3.11 -20.09
C GLY A 11 -25.11 -4.29 -19.12
N TRP A 12 -24.20 -5.26 -19.23
CA TRP A 12 -24.11 -6.46 -18.38
C TRP A 12 -22.79 -6.51 -17.60
N ASP A 13 -21.98 -5.45 -17.64
CA ASP A 13 -20.63 -5.45 -17.04
C ASP A 13 -20.69 -5.74 -15.54
N GLN A 14 -21.73 -5.26 -14.84
CA GLN A 14 -21.91 -5.52 -13.42
C GLN A 14 -22.26 -7.00 -13.17
N GLU A 15 -23.25 -7.55 -13.88
CA GLU A 15 -23.66 -8.94 -13.74
C GLU A 15 -22.54 -9.92 -14.13
N ILE A 16 -21.78 -9.61 -15.18
CA ILE A 16 -20.61 -10.37 -15.59
C ILE A 16 -19.55 -10.32 -14.49
N SER A 17 -19.32 -9.15 -13.91
CA SER A 17 -18.35 -8.97 -12.81
C SER A 17 -18.77 -9.73 -11.54
N GLU A 18 -20.07 -9.75 -11.21
CA GLU A 18 -20.62 -10.52 -10.08
C GLU A 18 -20.51 -12.04 -10.31
N ILE A 19 -20.78 -12.51 -11.53
CA ILE A 19 -20.60 -13.92 -11.90
C ILE A 19 -19.12 -14.30 -11.86
N ASP A 20 -18.24 -13.46 -12.41
CA ASP A 20 -16.80 -13.67 -12.41
C ASP A 20 -16.25 -13.73 -10.98
N ALA A 21 -16.70 -12.84 -10.10
CA ALA A 21 -16.36 -12.88 -8.67
C ALA A 21 -16.73 -14.22 -8.02
N LYS A 22 -17.95 -14.72 -8.25
CA LYS A 22 -18.39 -16.03 -7.75
C LYS A 22 -17.60 -17.19 -8.35
N LEU A 23 -17.30 -17.13 -9.65
CA LEU A 23 -16.50 -18.18 -10.31
C LEU A 23 -15.07 -18.23 -9.79
N ARG A 24 -14.51 -17.07 -9.39
CA ARG A 24 -13.19 -16.97 -8.77
C ARG A 24 -13.12 -17.58 -7.36
N GLU A 25 -14.25 -17.96 -6.76
CA GLU A 25 -14.27 -18.80 -5.56
C GLU A 25 -13.93 -20.27 -5.86
N HIS A 26 -13.95 -20.69 -7.12
CA HIS A 26 -13.69 -22.07 -7.54
C HIS A 26 -12.29 -22.23 -8.14
N HIS A 27 -11.42 -22.92 -7.43
CA HIS A 27 -10.02 -23.13 -7.83
C HIS A 27 -9.84 -23.81 -9.21
N GLU A 28 -10.75 -24.70 -9.61
CA GLU A 28 -10.69 -25.35 -10.94
C GLU A 28 -10.97 -24.37 -12.08
N PHE A 29 -11.86 -23.41 -11.87
CA PHE A 29 -12.12 -22.34 -12.82
C PHE A 29 -10.89 -21.43 -12.92
N LEU A 30 -10.31 -21.03 -11.78
CA LEU A 30 -9.09 -20.22 -11.76
C LEU A 30 -7.92 -20.89 -12.49
N ARG A 31 -7.79 -22.22 -12.41
CA ARG A 31 -6.79 -22.97 -13.18
C ARG A 31 -6.97 -22.81 -14.69
N VAL A 32 -8.22 -22.88 -15.19
CA VAL A 32 -8.51 -22.66 -16.61
C VAL A 32 -8.17 -21.22 -17.02
N VAL A 33 -8.53 -20.24 -16.19
CA VAL A 33 -8.18 -18.84 -16.41
C VAL A 33 -6.66 -18.65 -16.45
N PHE A 34 -5.93 -19.23 -15.51
CA PHE A 34 -4.47 -19.19 -15.46
C PHE A 34 -3.86 -19.75 -16.75
N GLU A 35 -4.23 -20.96 -17.17
CA GLU A 35 -3.71 -21.57 -18.40
C GLU A 35 -3.97 -20.70 -19.64
N ALA A 36 -5.16 -20.08 -19.73
CA ALA A 36 -5.51 -19.15 -20.80
C ALA A 36 -4.65 -17.87 -20.77
N LEU A 37 -4.22 -17.41 -19.60
CA LEU A 37 -3.43 -16.19 -19.41
C LEU A 37 -1.91 -16.40 -19.51
N ARG A 38 -1.41 -17.64 -19.47
CA ARG A 38 0.04 -17.93 -19.57
C ARG A 38 0.75 -17.24 -20.74
N PRO A 39 0.19 -17.17 -21.96
CA PRO A 39 0.84 -16.44 -23.06
C PRO A 39 1.01 -14.95 -22.75
N LYS A 40 0.00 -14.33 -22.12
CA LYS A 40 0.03 -12.91 -21.73
C LYS A 40 1.01 -12.65 -20.59
N ILE A 41 1.10 -13.56 -19.62
CA ILE A 41 2.09 -13.49 -18.53
C ILE A 41 3.50 -13.53 -19.13
N LYS A 42 3.79 -14.49 -20.02
CA LYS A 42 5.08 -14.58 -20.72
C LYS A 42 5.39 -13.32 -21.53
N GLU A 43 4.40 -12.74 -22.20
CA GLU A 43 4.56 -11.47 -22.91
C GLU A 43 4.93 -10.34 -21.96
N GLN A 44 4.29 -10.24 -20.79
CA GLN A 44 4.59 -9.20 -19.80
C GLN A 44 5.95 -9.38 -19.13
N VAL A 45 6.36 -10.62 -18.85
CA VAL A 45 7.73 -10.92 -18.41
C VAL A 45 8.76 -10.43 -19.42
N SER A 46 8.51 -10.64 -20.73
CA SER A 46 9.40 -10.12 -21.78
C SER A 46 9.47 -8.59 -21.86
N LYS A 47 8.53 -7.88 -21.21
CA LYS A 47 8.48 -6.42 -21.08
C LYS A 47 9.09 -5.91 -19.77
N GLY A 48 9.63 -6.79 -18.92
CA GLY A 48 10.30 -6.44 -17.66
C GLY A 48 9.42 -6.54 -16.41
N TYR A 49 8.16 -6.98 -16.52
CA TYR A 49 7.35 -7.22 -15.31
C TYR A 49 7.80 -8.48 -14.57
N VAL A 50 7.77 -8.41 -13.25
CA VAL A 50 8.02 -9.56 -12.36
C VAL A 50 6.70 -10.21 -11.99
N PHE A 51 6.67 -11.54 -11.90
CA PHE A 51 5.51 -12.29 -11.44
C PHE A 51 5.85 -13.15 -10.24
N HIS A 52 5.01 -13.08 -9.21
CA HIS A 52 5.08 -13.92 -8.03
C HIS A 52 3.83 -14.78 -7.89
N THR A 53 3.92 -15.77 -7.01
CA THR A 53 2.76 -16.55 -6.58
C THR A 53 1.77 -15.65 -5.85
N CYS A 54 0.53 -15.62 -6.33
CA CYS A 54 -0.54 -14.89 -5.66
C CYS A 54 -0.93 -15.61 -4.36
N PRO A 55 -0.98 -14.93 -3.19
CA PRO A 55 -1.33 -15.53 -1.91
C PRO A 55 -2.80 -15.94 -1.85
N SER A 56 -3.67 -15.29 -2.64
CA SER A 56 -5.09 -15.61 -2.70
C SER A 56 -5.38 -16.87 -3.53
N CYS A 57 -4.77 -17.03 -4.71
CA CYS A 57 -5.12 -18.12 -5.63
C CYS A 57 -4.00 -19.15 -5.88
N GLY A 58 -2.78 -18.93 -5.39
CA GLY A 58 -1.67 -19.88 -5.50
C GLY A 58 -1.02 -19.99 -6.89
N PHE A 59 -1.42 -19.17 -7.87
CA PHE A 59 -0.84 -19.17 -9.22
C PHE A 59 0.23 -18.08 -9.36
N GLU A 60 1.31 -18.37 -10.11
CA GLU A 60 2.34 -17.40 -10.52
C GLU A 60 1.76 -16.39 -11.52
N SER A 61 1.00 -15.45 -10.98
CA SER A 61 0.11 -14.58 -11.74
C SER A 61 -0.06 -13.22 -11.09
N ASP A 62 0.57 -12.99 -9.94
CA ASP A 62 0.63 -11.68 -9.32
C ASP A 62 1.72 -10.86 -9.96
N ARG A 63 1.32 -9.76 -10.60
CA ARG A 63 2.21 -8.91 -11.36
C ARG A 63 2.74 -7.78 -10.49
N HIS A 64 4.06 -7.64 -10.46
CA HIS A 64 4.78 -6.62 -9.68
C HIS A 64 5.53 -5.65 -10.59
N SER A 65 5.81 -4.46 -10.03
CA SER A 65 6.81 -3.54 -10.58
C SER A 65 8.22 -4.01 -10.19
N ASP A 66 9.21 -3.73 -11.01
CA ASP A 66 10.64 -3.91 -10.72
C ASP A 66 11.26 -2.72 -9.97
N LYS A 67 10.43 -1.79 -9.48
CA LYS A 67 10.89 -0.58 -8.82
C LYS A 67 11.09 -0.86 -7.34
N ARG A 68 12.30 -0.56 -6.86
CA ARG A 68 12.64 -0.52 -5.45
C ARG A 68 12.32 0.84 -4.86
N ASP A 69 12.18 0.89 -3.54
CA ASP A 69 12.00 2.10 -2.74
C ASP A 69 10.87 2.99 -3.26
N SER A 70 9.82 2.37 -3.82
CA SER A 70 8.68 3.06 -4.40
C SER A 70 7.44 2.22 -4.19
N LEU A 71 6.37 2.87 -3.74
CA LEU A 71 5.07 2.25 -3.60
C LEU A 71 4.48 1.92 -4.98
N TYR A 72 3.89 0.74 -5.11
CA TYR A 72 3.16 0.33 -6.30
C TYR A 72 2.04 -0.65 -5.95
N GLU A 73 1.07 -0.81 -6.86
CA GLU A 73 0.00 -1.80 -6.71
C GLU A 73 0.36 -3.08 -7.48
N SER A 74 0.41 -4.22 -6.77
CA SER A 74 0.45 -5.52 -7.43
C SER A 74 -0.92 -5.92 -7.94
N LYS A 75 -0.98 -6.79 -8.94
CA LYS A 75 -2.25 -7.26 -9.51
C LYS A 75 -2.17 -8.69 -9.98
N CYS A 76 -2.92 -9.56 -9.32
CA CYS A 76 -3.13 -10.92 -9.77
C CYS A 76 -4.00 -10.95 -11.03
N LEU A 77 -3.44 -11.43 -12.13
CA LEU A 77 -4.16 -11.55 -13.39
C LEU A 77 -5.25 -12.64 -13.37
N VAL A 78 -5.19 -13.56 -12.40
CA VAL A 78 -6.11 -14.70 -12.28
C VAL A 78 -7.30 -14.38 -11.37
N CYS A 79 -7.05 -14.14 -10.08
CA CYS A 79 -8.13 -13.86 -9.11
C CYS A 79 -8.43 -12.37 -8.95
N GLY A 80 -7.56 -11.47 -9.43
CA GLY A 80 -7.79 -10.03 -9.34
C GLY A 80 -7.47 -9.39 -7.99
N LEU A 81 -6.83 -10.14 -7.07
CA LEU A 81 -6.23 -9.56 -5.86
C LEU A 81 -5.32 -8.40 -6.25
N ASN A 82 -5.50 -7.25 -5.62
CA ASN A 82 -4.62 -6.10 -5.74
C ASN A 82 -4.14 -5.69 -4.34
N GLU A 83 -2.85 -5.42 -4.20
CA GLU A 83 -2.23 -5.08 -2.91
C GLU A 83 -1.25 -3.93 -3.09
N GLN A 84 -1.17 -3.06 -2.08
CA GLN A 84 -0.10 -2.07 -1.99
C GLN A 84 1.21 -2.79 -1.65
N CYS A 85 2.24 -2.56 -2.45
CA CYS A 85 3.51 -3.25 -2.37
C CYS A 85 4.66 -2.25 -2.36
N ILE A 86 5.71 -2.61 -1.63
CA ILE A 86 6.97 -1.88 -1.64
C ILE A 86 8.11 -2.88 -1.48
N VAL A 87 9.18 -2.67 -2.24
CA VAL A 87 10.39 -3.50 -2.19
C VAL A 87 11.53 -2.63 -1.70
N ILE A 88 12.20 -3.08 -0.64
CA ILE A 88 13.41 -2.44 -0.11
C ILE A 88 14.56 -3.45 -0.08
N GLU A 89 15.79 -2.94 0.03
CA GLU A 89 16.94 -3.77 0.32
C GLU A 89 16.88 -4.30 1.76
N CYS A 90 17.35 -5.53 1.97
CA CYS A 90 17.42 -6.11 3.30
C CYS A 90 18.43 -5.35 4.18
N THR A 91 18.04 -5.01 5.41
CA THR A 91 18.93 -4.35 6.38
C THR A 91 19.93 -5.30 7.04
N GLU A 92 19.73 -6.61 6.90
CA GLU A 92 20.54 -7.64 7.55
C GLU A 92 21.51 -8.36 6.60
N CYS A 93 21.39 -8.16 5.28
CA CYS A 93 22.32 -8.71 4.29
C CYS A 93 22.36 -7.90 3.00
N ASP A 94 23.50 -7.92 2.30
CA ASP A 94 23.74 -7.13 1.08
C ASP A 94 23.13 -7.75 -0.20
N GLU A 95 22.60 -8.97 -0.12
CA GLU A 95 22.18 -9.75 -1.30
C GLU A 95 20.66 -9.94 -1.41
N GLY A 96 19.89 -9.45 -0.43
CA GLY A 96 18.46 -9.75 -0.30
C GLY A 96 17.55 -8.56 -0.52
N GLU A 97 16.34 -8.85 -0.96
CA GLU A 97 15.23 -7.89 -1.04
C GLU A 97 14.13 -8.29 -0.07
N VAL A 98 13.40 -7.29 0.41
CA VAL A 98 12.25 -7.46 1.30
C VAL A 98 11.03 -6.89 0.59
N LEU A 99 10.08 -7.77 0.25
CA LEU A 99 8.82 -7.41 -0.42
C LEU A 99 7.69 -7.39 0.60
N TYR A 100 7.22 -6.19 0.95
CA TYR A 100 6.02 -6.02 1.75
C TYR A 100 4.78 -5.95 0.86
N ARG A 101 3.68 -6.55 1.32
CA ARG A 101 2.46 -6.76 0.53
C ARG A 101 1.21 -6.55 1.36
N GLY A 102 0.69 -5.33 1.36
CA GLY A 102 -0.53 -4.96 2.07
C GLY A 102 -0.46 -5.10 3.59
N ILE A 103 0.68 -5.51 4.14
CA ILE A 103 0.95 -5.69 5.56
C ILE A 103 2.40 -5.34 5.87
N ALA A 104 2.63 -4.93 7.12
CA ALA A 104 3.91 -4.52 7.66
C ALA A 104 4.84 -5.67 8.07
N GLU A 105 4.73 -6.82 7.41
CA GLU A 105 5.51 -8.02 7.74
C GLU A 105 6.03 -8.65 6.45
N ALA A 106 7.32 -8.94 6.41
CA ALA A 106 7.96 -9.56 5.26
C ALA A 106 9.20 -10.36 5.67
N GLU A 107 9.67 -11.22 4.77
CA GLU A 107 10.91 -11.96 4.93
C GLU A 107 11.87 -11.59 3.81
N CYS A 108 13.16 -11.51 4.13
CA CYS A 108 14.21 -11.31 3.15
C CYS A 108 14.33 -12.52 2.22
N SER A 109 14.40 -12.27 0.91
CA SER A 109 14.52 -13.32 -0.13
C SER A 109 15.81 -14.15 -0.06
N SER A 110 16.82 -13.68 0.66
CA SER A 110 18.17 -14.27 0.67
C SER A 110 18.59 -14.81 2.04
N CYS A 111 18.36 -14.04 3.12
CA CYS A 111 18.76 -14.45 4.47
C CYS A 111 17.59 -14.92 5.36
N GLU A 112 16.35 -14.86 4.85
CA GLU A 112 15.12 -15.26 5.57
C GLU A 112 14.89 -14.47 6.88
N HIS A 113 15.61 -13.36 7.10
CA HIS A 113 15.34 -12.49 8.24
C HIS A 113 13.95 -11.89 8.11
N HIS A 114 13.25 -11.82 9.24
CA HIS A 114 11.92 -11.23 9.35
C HIS A 114 12.03 -9.72 9.55
N HIS A 115 11.31 -8.97 8.73
CA HIS A 115 11.25 -7.51 8.80
C HIS A 115 9.83 -7.07 9.09
N ASP A 116 9.71 -6.06 9.96
CA ASP A 116 8.47 -5.44 10.38
C ASP A 116 8.37 -3.99 9.87
N GLY A 117 7.27 -3.31 10.20
CA GLY A 117 7.00 -1.93 9.81
C GLY A 117 8.07 -0.90 10.22
N ARG A 118 8.91 -1.21 11.23
CA ARG A 118 9.94 -0.29 11.70
C ARG A 118 11.06 -0.15 10.68
N GLN A 119 11.43 -1.22 9.96
CA GLN A 119 12.45 -1.09 8.92
C GLN A 119 11.97 -0.23 7.75
N LEU A 120 10.68 -0.23 7.43
CA LEU A 120 10.10 0.72 6.47
C LEU A 120 10.14 2.15 7.01
N LEU A 121 9.75 2.35 8.27
CA LEU A 121 9.77 3.66 8.93
C LEU A 121 11.18 4.26 8.89
N GLU A 122 12.19 3.51 9.32
CA GLU A 122 13.60 3.92 9.33
C GLU A 122 14.15 4.17 7.93
N LYS A 123 13.72 3.41 6.92
CA LYS A 123 14.16 3.55 5.53
C LYS A 123 13.71 4.88 4.90
N PHE A 124 12.50 5.34 5.22
CA PHE A 124 11.88 6.50 4.56
C PHE A 124 11.94 7.80 5.38
N ILE A 125 12.30 7.75 6.66
CA ILE A 125 12.60 8.96 7.42
C ILE A 125 13.97 9.53 6.98
N ASP A 126 13.96 10.68 6.31
CA ASP A 126 15.18 11.40 5.93
C ASP A 126 15.57 12.39 7.03
N SER A 127 16.41 11.91 7.96
CA SER A 127 16.95 12.73 9.05
C SER A 127 17.77 13.93 8.55
N GLY A 128 18.37 13.84 7.36
CA GLY A 128 19.12 14.94 6.76
C GLY A 128 18.19 16.04 6.24
N ALA A 129 17.12 15.66 5.55
CA ALA A 129 16.06 16.57 5.13
C ALA A 129 15.39 17.23 6.33
N ALA A 130 15.07 16.46 7.39
CA ALA A 130 14.52 16.98 8.63
C ALA A 130 15.42 18.05 9.26
N TYR A 131 16.72 17.76 9.38
CA TYR A 131 17.70 18.72 9.91
C TYR A 131 17.75 20.01 9.07
N MET A 132 17.76 19.89 7.74
CA MET A 132 17.82 21.05 6.84
C MET A 132 16.55 21.89 6.90
N ALA A 133 15.37 21.26 6.92
CA ALA A 133 14.09 21.96 7.03
C ALA A 133 14.02 22.81 8.31
N ILE A 134 14.38 22.24 9.46
CA ILE A 134 14.42 22.94 10.75
C ILE A 134 15.43 24.09 10.71
N LYS A 135 16.63 23.85 10.15
CA LYS A 135 17.69 24.87 10.07
C LYS A 135 17.27 26.08 9.23
N ASP A 136 16.51 25.87 8.17
CA ASP A 136 16.00 26.93 7.30
C ASP A 136 14.72 27.59 7.86
N GLY A 137 14.29 27.21 9.07
CA GLY A 137 13.11 27.75 9.76
C GLY A 137 11.79 27.19 9.25
N GLY A 138 11.84 26.09 8.49
CA GLY A 138 10.68 25.30 8.08
C GLY A 138 10.37 24.17 9.06
N ASP A 139 9.59 23.21 8.59
CA ASP A 139 9.10 22.07 9.36
C ASP A 139 9.30 20.76 8.58
N TYR A 140 9.43 19.66 9.31
CA TYR A 140 9.49 18.30 8.76
C TYR A 140 8.48 17.43 9.52
N PRO A 141 7.30 17.20 8.93
CA PRO A 141 6.17 16.66 9.66
C PRO A 141 6.23 15.13 9.81
N PHE A 142 7.23 14.45 9.24
CA PHE A 142 7.32 13.00 9.29
C PHE A 142 8.15 12.52 10.48
N PRO A 143 7.75 11.39 11.10
CA PRO A 143 6.57 10.60 10.77
C PRO A 143 5.24 11.22 11.24
N LEU A 144 4.17 11.08 10.44
CA LEU A 144 2.82 11.50 10.83
C LEU A 144 2.11 10.38 11.58
N ASN A 145 0.98 10.70 12.21
CA ASN A 145 0.08 9.67 12.70
C ASN A 145 -0.83 9.10 11.60
N CYS A 146 -1.23 7.84 11.76
CA CYS A 146 -2.15 7.17 10.85
C CYS A 146 -3.58 7.18 11.39
N GLY A 147 -4.47 7.95 10.78
CA GLY A 147 -5.87 7.96 11.21
C GLY A 147 -6.71 6.76 10.75
N GLU A 148 -6.18 5.86 9.91
CA GLU A 148 -6.87 4.60 9.54
C GLU A 148 -6.73 3.54 10.64
N CYS A 149 -5.50 3.31 11.12
CA CYS A 149 -5.23 2.35 12.19
C CYS A 149 -5.04 2.97 13.58
N MET A 150 -5.11 4.30 13.68
CA MET A 150 -4.80 5.08 14.89
C MET A 150 -3.36 4.83 15.38
N GLY A 151 -2.44 4.59 14.45
CA GLY A 151 -1.02 4.36 14.73
C GLY A 151 -0.30 5.67 14.98
N TYR A 152 0.49 5.73 16.05
CA TYR A 152 1.24 6.93 16.43
C TYR A 152 2.58 6.98 15.71
N GLU A 153 2.86 8.05 14.95
CA GLU A 153 4.13 8.25 14.23
C GLU A 153 4.52 7.09 13.28
N THR A 154 3.54 6.56 12.53
CA THR A 154 3.71 5.39 11.66
C THR A 154 3.64 5.71 10.17
N VAL A 155 3.45 6.97 9.78
CA VAL A 155 3.27 7.36 8.38
C VAL A 155 4.48 8.10 7.84
N VAL A 156 4.98 7.65 6.69
CA VAL A 156 6.13 8.23 5.98
C VAL A 156 5.76 8.65 4.56
N GLU A 157 6.50 9.62 4.02
CA GLU A 157 6.43 9.96 2.60
C GLU A 157 7.28 8.98 1.77
N VAL A 158 6.64 8.26 0.85
CA VAL A 158 7.31 7.28 -0.03
C VAL A 158 7.47 7.77 -1.48
N ALA A 159 6.71 8.80 -1.85
CA ALA A 159 6.83 9.56 -3.09
C ALA A 159 6.15 10.92 -2.90
N ASP A 160 6.34 11.84 -3.84
CA ASP A 160 5.73 13.18 -3.80
C ASP A 160 4.22 13.08 -3.52
N SER A 161 3.82 13.58 -2.35
CA SER A 161 2.43 13.58 -1.88
C SER A 161 1.79 12.18 -1.79
N GLN A 162 2.58 11.15 -1.49
CA GLN A 162 2.11 9.80 -1.16
C GLN A 162 2.64 9.36 0.20
N TYR A 163 1.70 9.15 1.12
CA TYR A 163 1.98 8.84 2.52
C TYR A 163 1.57 7.41 2.82
N LEU A 164 2.53 6.58 3.23
CA LEU A 164 2.31 5.18 3.56
C LEU A 164 2.37 5.00 5.07
N CYS A 165 1.31 4.43 5.65
CA CYS A 165 1.39 3.88 7.00
C CYS A 165 2.19 2.58 6.99
N THR A 166 3.29 2.54 7.74
CA THR A 166 4.18 1.38 7.80
C THR A 166 3.67 0.27 8.71
N GLU A 167 2.51 0.42 9.35
CA GLU A 167 1.84 -0.63 10.14
C GLU A 167 0.65 -1.27 9.41
N CYS A 168 -0.28 -0.46 8.89
CA CYS A 168 -1.50 -0.96 8.27
C CYS A 168 -1.52 -0.88 6.74
N PHE A 169 -0.46 -0.33 6.13
CA PHE A 169 -0.33 -0.18 4.67
C PHE A 169 -1.41 0.71 4.02
N ALA A 170 -2.16 1.47 4.82
CA ALA A 170 -3.03 2.52 4.32
C ALA A 170 -2.19 3.60 3.61
N VAL A 171 -2.70 4.07 2.48
CA VAL A 171 -2.06 5.10 1.66
C VAL A 171 -2.95 6.32 1.69
N SER A 172 -2.37 7.47 2.03
CA SER A 172 -3.02 8.78 1.90
C SER A 172 -2.24 9.65 0.91
N ILE A 173 -2.94 10.63 0.34
CA ILE A 173 -2.33 11.68 -0.51
C ILE A 173 -2.34 13.05 0.17
N GLU A 174 -2.92 13.11 1.39
CA GLU A 174 -3.02 14.32 2.19
C GLU A 174 -2.87 13.99 3.68
N TYR A 175 -2.48 14.99 4.44
CA TYR A 175 -2.53 14.99 5.90
C TYR A 175 -2.96 16.37 6.37
N GLY A 176 -3.40 16.46 7.62
CA GLY A 176 -3.73 17.73 8.27
C GLY A 176 -3.04 17.86 9.61
N VAL A 177 -3.32 18.98 10.26
CA VAL A 177 -2.90 19.29 11.64
C VAL A 177 -4.14 19.38 12.50
N CYS A 178 -4.19 18.64 13.61
CA CYS A 178 -5.31 18.68 14.54
C CYS A 178 -5.43 20.10 15.12
N GLY A 179 -6.61 20.72 15.01
CA GLY A 179 -6.81 22.08 15.50
C GLY A 179 -6.65 22.25 17.01
N TRP A 180 -6.72 21.15 17.78
CA TRP A 180 -6.62 21.17 19.24
C TRP A 180 -5.20 20.85 19.75
N CYS A 181 -4.68 19.66 19.48
CA CYS A 181 -3.34 19.26 19.96
C CYS A 181 -2.19 19.71 19.06
N ASN A 182 -2.47 20.09 17.81
CA ASN A 182 -1.50 20.39 16.75
C ASN A 182 -0.69 19.19 16.24
N ASP A 183 -1.08 17.95 16.54
CA ASP A 183 -0.44 16.78 15.94
C ASP A 183 -0.93 16.57 14.50
N GLU A 184 -0.04 16.05 13.65
CA GLU A 184 -0.31 15.71 12.26
C GLU A 184 -0.94 14.32 12.12
N SER A 185 -1.91 14.18 11.21
CA SER A 185 -2.52 12.88 10.88
C SER A 185 -3.12 12.84 9.47
N THR A 186 -3.14 11.65 8.87
CA THR A 186 -3.67 11.40 7.52
C THR A 186 -5.19 11.38 7.42
N ASN A 187 -5.94 11.37 8.53
CA ASN A 187 -7.40 11.32 8.50
C ASN A 187 -8.03 12.18 9.61
N LEU A 188 -7.92 13.51 9.44
CA LEU A 188 -8.46 14.48 10.38
C LEU A 188 -9.82 15.01 9.93
N SER A 189 -10.74 15.13 10.89
CA SER A 189 -12.01 15.82 10.66
C SER A 189 -11.82 17.34 10.58
N GLU A 190 -12.65 18.02 9.78
CA GLU A 190 -12.65 19.50 9.69
C GLU A 190 -12.93 20.16 11.06
N ASP A 191 -13.68 19.49 11.94
CA ASP A 191 -14.03 19.96 13.29
C ASP A 191 -12.99 19.53 14.37
N SER A 192 -11.76 19.18 13.99
CA SER A 192 -10.74 18.63 14.91
C SER A 192 -10.40 19.54 16.10
N TYR A 193 -10.59 20.86 15.99
CA TYR A 193 -10.47 21.74 17.15
C TYR A 193 -11.49 21.40 18.26
N TRP A 194 -12.73 21.09 17.88
CA TRP A 194 -13.80 20.77 18.82
C TRP A 194 -13.80 19.29 19.20
N ARG A 195 -13.69 18.39 18.22
CA ARG A 195 -13.81 16.94 18.40
C ARG A 195 -12.49 16.22 18.70
N GLY A 196 -11.37 16.88 18.46
CA GLY A 196 -10.06 16.27 18.55
C GLY A 196 -9.70 15.41 17.35
N CYS A 197 -8.61 14.67 17.52
CA CYS A 197 -8.13 13.66 16.59
C CYS A 197 -8.20 12.28 17.26
N GLU A 198 -7.60 11.28 16.67
CA GLU A 198 -7.50 9.94 17.23
C GLU A 198 -6.62 9.86 18.51
N PHE A 199 -5.87 10.92 18.84
CA PHE A 199 -5.01 11.01 20.06
C PHE A 199 -5.45 12.08 21.07
N CYS A 200 -6.52 12.84 20.81
CA CYS A 200 -7.05 13.79 21.79
C CYS A 200 -8.56 13.96 21.64
N ASP A 201 -9.25 14.30 22.74
CA ASP A 201 -10.71 14.47 22.72
C ASP A 201 -11.18 15.87 22.26
N GLY A 202 -10.23 16.71 21.84
CA GLY A 202 -10.50 18.09 21.42
C GLY A 202 -10.94 18.99 22.58
N ARG A 203 -11.43 20.19 22.22
CA ARG A 203 -11.97 21.13 23.20
C ARG A 203 -13.21 20.61 23.93
N ALA A 204 -14.01 19.77 23.27
CA ALA A 204 -15.28 19.31 23.82
C ALA A 204 -15.15 18.60 25.17
N ASP A 205 -14.00 17.98 25.46
CA ASP A 205 -13.75 17.34 26.74
C ASP A 205 -13.26 18.31 27.82
N TRP A 206 -12.50 19.34 27.43
CA TRP A 206 -12.00 20.37 28.35
C TRP A 206 -13.10 21.28 28.91
N ASP A 207 -14.20 21.46 28.16
CA ASP A 207 -15.35 22.26 28.61
C ASP A 207 -16.33 21.44 29.51
N LYS A 208 -15.99 20.19 29.91
CA LYS A 208 -16.79 19.35 30.83
C LYS A 208 -16.45 19.52 32.32
N ASP A 209 -15.37 20.23 32.63
CA ASP A 209 -14.93 20.57 34.00
C ASP A 209 -15.42 21.97 34.43
#